data_AF-A0A6L4ZUF4-F1
#
_entry.id   AF-A0A6L4ZUF4-F1
#
_cell.length_a   1.000
_cell.length_b   1.000
_cell.length_c   1.000
_cell.angle_alpha   90.00
_cell.angle_beta   90.00
_cell.angle_gamma   90.00
#
_symmetry.space_group_name_H-M   'P 1'
#
loop_
_entity.id
_entity.type
_entity.pdbx_description
1 polymer ?
#
loop_
_entity_poly.entity_id
_entity_poly.type
_entity_poly.pdbx_seq_one_letter_code
_entity_poly.pdbx_strand_id
1 'polypeptide(L)' 'MKKLVLPEKGLDVLLGPYDENIKYLESLLDVSIGIRGNEITLDGSSRDVET' A
#
# COMPACT_ATOMS: atom_id res chain seq x y z
N MET A 1 0.95 0.46 12.35
CA MET A 1 1.18 -0.62 11.37
C MET A 1 -0.08 -1.43 11.14
N LYS A 2 -0.57 -1.47 9.89
CA LYS A 2 -1.70 -2.30 9.45
C LYS A 2 -1.23 -3.24 8.35
N LYS A 3 -1.78 -4.46 8.32
CA LYS A 3 -1.40 -5.49 7.35
C LYS A 3 -2.60 -5.92 6.51
N LEU A 4 -2.41 -6.06 5.22
CA LEU A 4 -3.39 -6.55 4.27
C LEU A 4 -2.76 -7.69 3.44
N VAL A 5 -3.59 -8.67 3.06
CA VAL A 5 -3.20 -9.71 2.09
C VAL A 5 -4.08 -9.53 0.87
N LEU A 6 -3.47 -9.43 -0.31
CA LEU A 6 -4.19 -9.32 -1.57
C LEU A 6 -3.98 -10.57 -2.43
N PRO A 7 -4.94 -10.95 -3.28
CA PRO A 7 -4.67 -11.85 -4.38
C PRO A 7 -3.62 -11.24 -5.33
N GLU A 8 -2.77 -12.05 -5.97
CA GLU A 8 -1.70 -11.58 -6.86
C GLU A 8 -2.21 -10.60 -7.92
N LYS A 9 -3.30 -10.93 -8.60
CA LYS A 9 -3.92 -10.05 -9.59
C LYS A 9 -4.34 -8.68 -9.01
N GLY A 10 -4.74 -8.64 -7.74
CA GLY A 10 -5.08 -7.39 -7.05
C GLY A 10 -3.83 -6.57 -6.73
N LEU A 11 -2.73 -7.23 -6.39
CA LEU A 11 -1.44 -6.59 -6.18
C LEU A 11 -0.90 -5.96 -7.46
N ASP A 12 -0.96 -6.67 -8.60
CA ASP A 12 -0.47 -6.15 -9.89
C ASP A 12 -1.19 -4.85 -10.28
N VAL A 13 -2.51 -4.80 -10.07
CA VAL A 13 -3.31 -3.59 -10.32
C VAL A 13 -2.95 -2.48 -9.34
N LEU A 14 -2.74 -2.83 -8.07
CA LEU A 14 -2.39 -1.85 -7.03
C LEU A 14 -0.97 -1.29 -7.19
N LEU A 15 -0.02 -2.06 -7.73
CA LEU A 15 1.30 -1.54 -8.10
C LEU A 15 1.17 -0.54 -9.24
N GLY A 16 0.44 -0.92 -10.29
CA GLY A 16 0.38 -0.16 -11.53
C GLY A 16 1.74 -0.12 -12.26
N PRO A 17 1.83 0.55 -13.41
CA PRO A 17 3.09 0.76 -14.12
C PRO A 17 4.16 1.41 -13.21
N TYR A 18 5.32 0.78 -13.09
CA TYR A 18 6.46 1.33 -12.32
C TYR A 18 6.14 1.76 -10.87
N ASP A 19 5.21 1.03 -10.23
CA ASP A 19 4.75 1.27 -8.86
C ASP A 19 4.08 2.65 -8.64
N GLU A 20 3.54 3.24 -9.71
CA GLU A 20 2.97 4.60 -9.67
C GLU A 20 1.82 4.74 -8.66
N ASN A 21 0.99 3.71 -8.56
CA ASN A 21 -0.18 3.72 -7.69
C ASN A 21 0.23 3.66 -6.21
N ILE A 22 1.30 2.94 -5.89
CA ILE A 22 1.85 2.89 -4.52
C ILE A 22 2.37 4.26 -4.11
N LYS A 23 3.22 4.88 -4.94
CA LYS A 23 3.78 6.21 -4.66
C LYS A 23 2.68 7.26 -4.52
N TYR A 24 1.64 7.15 -5.34
CA TYR A 24 0.47 8.01 -5.24
C TYR A 24 -0.25 7.84 -3.90
N LEU A 25 -0.52 6.61 -3.47
CA LEU A 25 -1.18 6.34 -2.18
C LEU A 25 -0.33 6.74 -0.98
N GLU A 26 0.99 6.51 -1.03
CA GLU A 26 1.94 6.98 -0.01
C GLU A 26 1.88 8.50 0.15
N SER A 27 1.90 9.24 -0.97
CA SER A 27 1.81 10.70 -0.94
C SER A 27 0.42 11.21 -0.54
N LEU A 28 -0.64 10.53 -0.94
CA LEU A 28 -2.01 10.96 -0.67
C LEU A 28 -2.38 10.78 0.81
N LEU A 29 -1.96 9.66 1.39
CA LEU A 29 -2.31 9.28 2.75
C LEU A 29 -1.23 9.67 3.76
N ASP A 30 -0.07 10.17 3.34
CA ASP A 30 1.08 10.43 4.21
C ASP A 30 1.53 9.17 4.99
N VAL A 31 1.66 8.07 4.24
CA VAL A 31 2.05 6.74 4.76
C VAL A 31 3.21 6.16 3.97
N SER A 32 3.90 5.19 4.56
CA SER A 32 4.83 4.29 3.86
C SER A 32 4.17 2.94 3.61
N ILE A 33 4.30 2.42 2.40
CA ILE A 33 3.73 1.14 1.97
C ILE A 33 4.87 0.15 1.70
N GLY A 34 4.92 -0.91 2.50
CA GLY A 34 5.80 -2.06 2.28
C GLY A 34 5.07 -3.20 1.59
N ILE A 35 5.71 -3.85 0.62
CA ILE A 35 5.16 -5.00 -0.11
C ILE A 35 6.12 -6.18 0.00
N ARG A 36 5.60 -7.36 0.38
CA ARG A 36 6.38 -8.60 0.47
C ARG A 36 5.55 -9.78 -0.02
N GLY A 37 5.86 -10.26 -1.22
CA GLY A 37 5.01 -11.25 -1.89
C GLY A 37 3.62 -10.64 -2.12
N ASN A 38 2.60 -11.26 -1.55
CA ASN A 38 1.21 -10.80 -1.62
C ASN A 38 0.74 -10.05 -0.35
N GLU A 39 1.66 -9.75 0.56
CA GLU A 39 1.40 -9.02 1.78
C GLU A 39 1.75 -7.54 1.62
N ILE A 40 0.88 -6.68 2.16
CA ILE A 40 1.06 -5.24 2.19
C ILE A 40 1.07 -4.77 3.64
N THR A 41 2.01 -3.91 3.97
CA THR A 41 2.13 -3.26 5.27
C THR A 41 2.03 -1.75 5.11
N LEU A 42 1.18 -1.12 5.91
CA LEU A 42 0.99 0.33 5.96
C LEU A 42 1.59 0.84 7.27
N ASP A 43 2.51 1.80 7.17
CA ASP A 43 3.08 2.51 8.31
C ASP A 43 2.84 4.02 8.17
N GLY A 44 2.46 4.68 9.26
CA GLY A 44 1.96 6.04 9.28
C GLY A 44 1.22 6.35 10.58
N SER A 45 0.71 7.58 10.72
CA SER A 45 -0.07 7.94 11.91
C SER A 45 -1.40 7.18 11.94
N SER A 46 -2.00 6.99 13.13
CA SER A 46 -3.26 6.25 13.25
C SER A 46 -4.37 6.86 12.39
N ARG A 47 -4.40 8.19 12.27
CA ARG A 47 -5.38 8.91 11.44
C ARG A 47 -5.26 8.57 9.96
N ASP A 48 -4.04 8.35 9.50
CA ASP A 48 -3.70 8.18 8.10
C ASP A 48 -3.90 6.72 7.63
N VAL A 49 -3.82 5.77 8.57
CA VAL A 49 -3.95 4.33 8.31
C VAL A 49 -5.37 3.79 8.55
N GLU A 50 -6.21 4.50 9.31
CA GLU A 50 -7.57 4.06 9.67
C GLU A 50 -8.66 4.39 8.64
N THR A 51 -8.39 5.27 7.67
CA THR A 51 -9.39 5.76 6.69
C THR A 51 -9.97 4.64 5.82
#